data_AF-A0A7X7V7E9-F1
#
_entry.id   AF-A0A7X7V7E9-F1
#
_cell.length_a   1.000
_cell.length_b   1.000
_cell.length_c   1.000
_cell.angle_alpha   90.00
_cell.angle_beta   90.00
_cell.angle_gamma   90.00
#
_symmetry.space_group_name_H-M   'P 1'
#
loop_
_entity.id
_entity.type
_entity.pdbx_description
1 polymer ?
#
loop_
_entity_poly.entity_id
_entity_poly.type
_entity_poly.pdbx_seq_one_letter_code
_entity_poly.pdbx_strand_id
1 'polypeptide(L)'
;MTAVAHRHASAADEGGSGQVFRQYPRRRPDRAGVASSHQAGGATRSVNRDEAGLRASAQTGQIYTPPGWPEAVLPPGAPDWEQSASSWLLDCCPADYRGYPVLRRHPVVLARFAADFVEGQIRSSRQALSQARANLTDYVEPQVLDSATQMLEAEEARLVRVRRSVALVEEALRGKIFIRKL
;
A
#
# COMPACT_ATOMS: atom_id res chain seq x y z
N MET A 1 -7.71 -46.00 -41.08
CA MET A 1 -6.60 -46.84 -40.55
C MET A 1 -5.69 -45.94 -39.75
N THR A 2 -5.64 -46.18 -38.45
CA THR A 2 -5.07 -45.37 -37.38
C THR A 2 -3.63 -45.80 -37.09
N ALA A 3 -2.72 -44.86 -36.83
CA ALA A 3 -1.49 -45.15 -36.08
C ALA A 3 -1.00 -43.86 -35.37
N VAL A 4 -1.37 -43.77 -34.09
CA VAL A 4 -0.91 -42.79 -33.12
C VAL A 4 0.41 -43.30 -32.53
N ALA A 5 1.48 -42.53 -32.63
CA ALA A 5 2.75 -42.83 -31.98
C ALA A 5 2.76 -42.17 -30.59
N HIS A 6 2.57 -42.99 -29.55
CA HIS A 6 2.90 -42.66 -28.17
C HIS A 6 4.43 -42.69 -27.97
N ARG A 7 4.99 -41.67 -27.30
CA ARG A 7 6.17 -41.87 -26.45
C ARG A 7 5.97 -41.12 -25.13
N HIS A 8 5.89 -41.91 -24.07
CA HIS A 8 5.98 -41.53 -22.66
C HIS A 8 7.45 -41.46 -22.22
N ALA A 9 7.76 -40.45 -21.39
CA ALA A 9 8.71 -40.44 -20.25
C ALA A 9 8.57 -39.04 -19.60
N SER A 10 8.02 -38.80 -18.39
CA SER A 10 8.36 -39.30 -17.03
C SER A 10 9.80 -38.96 -16.64
N ALA A 11 10.17 -38.38 -15.49
CA ALA A 11 9.52 -37.70 -14.35
C ALA A 11 10.67 -37.12 -13.48
N ALA A 12 10.36 -36.17 -12.59
CA ALA A 12 11.12 -35.79 -11.38
C ALA A 12 12.48 -35.06 -11.63
N ASP A 13 13.04 -34.23 -10.75
CA ASP A 13 12.71 -33.85 -9.37
C ASP A 13 13.43 -32.53 -9.02
N GLU A 14 13.04 -32.02 -7.87
CA GLU A 14 13.30 -30.76 -7.17
C GLU A 14 14.76 -30.31 -6.88
N GLY A 15 14.85 -29.04 -6.46
CA GLY A 15 15.89 -28.49 -5.59
C GLY A 15 16.86 -27.54 -6.31
N GLY A 16 17.07 -26.28 -5.93
CA GLY A 16 16.77 -25.57 -4.70
C GLY A 16 17.90 -24.57 -4.44
N SER A 17 17.53 -23.35 -4.01
CA SER A 17 18.33 -22.41 -3.21
C SER A 17 19.38 -21.52 -3.88
N GLY A 18 19.25 -20.21 -3.61
CA GLY A 18 20.32 -19.24 -3.85
C GLY A 18 19.99 -17.75 -3.65
N GLN A 19 18.81 -17.33 -3.16
CA GLN A 19 18.61 -15.92 -2.78
C GLN A 19 19.19 -15.66 -1.39
N VAL A 20 20.34 -14.98 -1.39
CA VAL A 20 21.07 -14.51 -0.21
C VAL A 20 20.28 -13.37 0.46
N PHE A 21 19.48 -13.72 1.46
CA PHE A 21 18.85 -12.76 2.36
C PHE A 21 19.86 -12.35 3.44
N ARG A 22 20.42 -11.14 3.34
CA ARG A 22 21.29 -10.58 4.39
C ARG A 22 20.48 -10.38 5.67
N GLN A 23 20.80 -11.20 6.67
CA GLN A 23 20.33 -11.07 8.05
C GLN A 23 20.80 -9.72 8.64
N TYR A 24 19.86 -8.92 9.14
CA TYR A 24 20.18 -7.83 10.07
C TYR A 24 20.17 -8.41 11.49
N PRO A 25 21.30 -8.40 12.22
CA PRO A 25 21.32 -8.91 13.58
C PRO A 25 20.54 -7.98 14.52
N ARG A 26 19.58 -8.56 15.26
CA ARG A 26 18.95 -7.95 16.43
C ARG A 26 19.98 -7.90 17.57
N ARG A 27 20.24 -6.71 18.11
CA ARG A 27 21.03 -6.55 19.35
C ARG A 27 20.31 -5.63 20.34
N ARG A 28 19.95 -6.19 21.49
CA ARG A 28 19.73 -5.53 22.80
C ARG A 28 19.79 -6.63 23.88
N PRO A 29 20.07 -6.32 25.15
CA PRO A 29 20.87 -5.22 25.72
C PRO A 29 21.95 -5.75 26.69
N ASP A 30 22.98 -4.96 27.00
CA ASP A 30 23.82 -5.21 28.19
C ASP A 30 23.62 -4.09 29.22
N ARG A 31 23.26 -4.51 30.42
CA ARG A 31 23.26 -3.74 31.67
C ARG A 31 24.66 -3.81 32.28
N ALA A 32 25.21 -2.66 32.70
CA ALA A 32 25.91 -2.48 33.98
C ALA A 32 26.38 -1.02 34.12
N GLY A 33 26.20 -0.43 35.31
CA GLY A 33 26.78 0.87 35.64
C GLY A 33 25.99 1.65 36.69
N VAL A 34 26.04 1.18 37.94
CA VAL A 34 25.52 1.83 39.15
C VAL A 34 26.52 2.88 39.62
N ALA A 35 26.07 4.10 39.98
CA ALA A 35 26.60 4.89 41.11
C ALA A 35 25.69 6.10 41.44
N SER A 36 25.10 6.05 42.64
CA SER A 36 24.62 7.16 43.49
C SER A 36 25.74 8.21 43.71
N SER A 37 25.55 9.46 44.14
CA SER A 37 24.44 10.17 44.79
C SER A 37 24.88 11.63 44.99
N HIS A 38 23.99 12.63 44.86
CA HIS A 38 24.03 13.83 45.70
C HIS A 38 22.61 14.37 45.93
N GLN A 39 22.34 14.63 47.20
CA GLN A 39 21.08 15.01 47.81
C GLN A 39 21.08 16.53 48.01
N ALA A 40 19.99 17.23 47.69
CA ALA A 40 19.51 18.41 48.44
C ALA A 40 18.24 19.02 47.83
N GLY A 41 17.14 18.91 48.59
CA GLY A 41 16.21 20.01 48.88
C GLY A 41 15.23 20.49 47.79
N GLY A 42 13.93 20.43 48.11
CA GLY A 42 13.00 21.47 47.67
C GLY A 42 11.60 21.04 47.26
N ALA A 43 10.69 21.06 48.24
CA ALA A 43 9.27 21.39 48.12
C ALA A 43 8.40 20.58 47.13
N THR A 44 7.65 19.63 47.69
CA THR A 44 6.43 19.07 47.10
C THR A 44 5.37 20.17 46.94
N ARG A 45 5.16 20.65 45.72
CA ARG A 45 3.93 21.35 45.33
C ARG A 45 3.16 20.43 44.40
N SER A 46 2.20 19.70 44.97
CA SER A 46 1.18 18.95 44.23
C SER A 46 0.38 19.93 43.37
N VAL A 47 0.80 20.10 42.12
CA VAL A 47 -0.04 20.65 41.05
C VAL A 47 -0.78 19.46 40.46
N ASN A 48 -1.93 19.17 41.07
CA ASN A 48 -2.94 18.28 40.50
C ASN A 48 -3.67 19.05 39.39
N ARG A 49 -2.91 19.44 38.37
CA ARG A 49 -3.34 20.21 37.21
C ARG A 49 -2.74 19.49 36.00
N ASP A 50 -3.60 19.19 35.03
CA ASP A 50 -3.23 18.81 33.66
C ASP A 50 -3.24 17.32 33.27
N GLU A 51 -3.62 16.35 34.11
CA GLU A 51 -3.83 14.98 33.57
C GLU A 51 -5.06 14.88 32.66
N ALA A 52 -6.16 15.59 33.00
CA ALA A 52 -7.34 15.68 32.14
C ALA A 52 -7.08 16.55 30.89
N GLY A 53 -6.20 17.56 31.00
CA GLY A 53 -5.81 18.45 29.90
C GLY A 53 -4.90 17.78 28.88
N LEU A 54 -3.90 16.99 29.32
CA LEU A 54 -3.07 16.18 28.42
C LEU A 54 -3.85 15.04 27.76
N ARG A 55 -4.81 14.43 28.45
CA ARG A 55 -5.69 13.40 27.87
C ARG A 55 -6.70 13.98 26.87
N ALA A 56 -7.23 15.18 27.12
CA ALA A 56 -8.13 15.87 26.20
C ALA A 56 -7.40 16.48 24.99
N SER A 57 -6.17 16.98 25.15
CA SER A 57 -5.35 17.49 24.03
C SER A 57 -4.68 16.37 23.21
N ALA A 58 -4.52 15.17 23.77
CA ALA A 58 -4.24 13.96 23.00
C ALA A 58 -5.43 13.48 22.15
N GLN A 59 -6.65 13.95 22.41
CA GLN A 59 -7.89 13.51 21.76
C GLN A 59 -8.42 14.45 20.67
N THR A 60 -7.78 15.60 20.43
CA THR A 60 -8.18 16.53 19.36
C THR A 60 -7.01 16.92 18.47
N GLY A 61 -6.11 15.96 18.21
CA GLY A 61 -5.15 16.08 17.10
C GLY A 61 -5.94 16.07 15.81
N GLN A 62 -6.14 17.24 15.21
CA GLN A 62 -6.81 17.41 13.93
C GLN A 62 -6.23 16.43 12.91
N ILE A 63 -6.94 15.33 12.63
CA ILE A 63 -6.41 14.23 11.81
C ILE A 63 -6.35 14.72 10.37
N TYR A 64 -5.16 15.15 9.96
CA TYR A 64 -4.94 15.76 8.65
C TYR A 64 -4.75 14.68 7.59
N THR A 65 -5.60 14.73 6.56
CA THR A 65 -5.42 13.96 5.33
C THR A 65 -4.74 14.83 4.27
N PRO A 66 -3.64 14.38 3.66
CA PRO A 66 -2.99 15.12 2.57
C PRO A 66 -3.91 15.22 1.34
N PRO A 67 -3.76 16.24 0.48
CA PRO A 67 -4.49 16.31 -0.79
C PRO A 67 -4.27 15.04 -1.63
N GLY A 68 -5.35 14.49 -2.18
CA GLY A 68 -5.32 13.22 -2.92
C GLY A 68 -5.46 11.97 -2.04
N TRP A 69 -5.69 12.14 -0.73
CA TRP A 69 -6.10 11.04 0.14
C TRP A 69 -7.42 10.42 -0.37
N PRO A 70 -7.53 9.08 -0.44
CA PRO A 70 -8.73 8.42 -0.91
C PRO A 70 -9.88 8.57 0.09
N GLU A 71 -11.05 8.98 -0.41
CA GLU A 71 -12.25 9.24 0.41
C GLU A 71 -12.73 8.00 1.19
N ALA A 72 -12.53 6.81 0.63
CA ALA A 72 -12.90 5.53 1.25
C ALA A 72 -11.96 5.08 2.39
N VAL A 73 -10.87 5.83 2.66
CA VAL A 73 -9.90 5.49 3.70
C VAL A 73 -9.98 6.50 4.82
N LEU A 74 -10.16 6.01 6.04
CA LEU A 74 -10.20 6.86 7.23
C LEU A 74 -8.86 7.62 7.39
N PRO A 75 -8.88 8.79 8.03
CA PRO A 75 -7.67 9.58 8.25
C PRO A 75 -6.56 8.78 8.99
N PRO A 76 -5.28 8.96 8.64
CA PRO A 76 -4.17 8.25 9.30
C PRO A 76 -4.19 8.40 10.83
N GLY A 77 -4.13 7.29 11.55
CA GLY A 77 -4.15 7.28 13.02
C GLY A 77 -5.54 7.34 13.65
N ALA A 78 -6.61 7.48 12.87
CA ALA A 78 -7.98 7.28 13.37
C ALA A 78 -8.20 5.80 13.77
N PRO A 79 -9.12 5.49 14.70
CA PRO A 79 -9.51 4.10 14.94
C PRO A 79 -9.89 3.38 13.64
N ASP A 80 -9.44 2.13 13.49
CA ASP A 80 -9.69 1.27 12.33
C ASP A 80 -9.19 1.77 10.96
N TRP A 81 -8.33 2.80 10.93
CA TRP A 81 -7.86 3.38 9.67
C TRP A 81 -7.10 2.37 8.80
N GLU A 82 -6.27 1.51 9.39
CA GLU A 82 -5.54 0.46 8.66
C GLU A 82 -6.47 -0.58 8.04
N GLN A 83 -7.61 -0.84 8.68
CA GLN A 83 -8.61 -1.76 8.17
C GLN A 83 -9.35 -1.16 6.96
N SER A 84 -9.71 0.13 7.03
CA SER A 84 -10.28 0.86 5.89
C SER A 84 -9.29 0.96 4.72
N ALA A 85 -8.01 1.24 5.01
CA ALA A 85 -6.93 1.28 4.03
C ALA A 85 -6.75 -0.09 3.35
N SER A 86 -6.74 -1.17 4.13
CA SER A 86 -6.61 -2.53 3.60
C SER A 86 -7.79 -2.90 2.70
N SER A 87 -9.02 -2.51 3.05
CA SER A 87 -10.19 -2.76 2.21
C SER A 87 -10.08 -2.04 0.87
N TRP A 88 -9.75 -0.75 0.90
CA TRP A 88 -9.60 0.06 -0.30
C TRP A 88 -8.43 -0.40 -1.19
N LEU A 89 -7.30 -0.80 -0.59
CA LEU A 89 -6.16 -1.35 -1.34
C LEU A 89 -6.51 -2.67 -2.02
N LEU A 90 -7.33 -3.52 -1.40
CA LEU A 90 -7.85 -4.75 -2.02
C LEU A 90 -8.76 -4.45 -3.22
N ASP A 91 -9.53 -3.35 -3.18
CA ASP A 91 -10.33 -2.90 -4.33
C ASP A 91 -9.48 -2.41 -5.49
N CYS A 92 -8.23 -2.01 -5.22
CA CYS A 92 -7.27 -1.63 -6.25
C CYS A 92 -6.54 -2.82 -6.89
N CYS A 93 -6.71 -4.03 -6.36
CA CYS A 93 -5.97 -5.24 -6.74
C CYS A 93 -6.86 -6.26 -7.48
N PRO A 94 -6.30 -7.35 -8.05
CA PRO A 94 -7.09 -8.48 -8.51
C PRO A 94 -7.98 -9.04 -7.40
N ALA A 95 -9.19 -9.49 -7.77
CA ALA A 95 -10.16 -10.02 -6.81
C ALA A 95 -9.60 -11.17 -5.95
N ASP A 96 -8.74 -12.01 -6.54
CA ASP A 96 -8.10 -13.16 -5.88
C ASP A 96 -7.30 -12.78 -4.63
N TYR A 97 -6.80 -11.53 -4.55
CA TYR A 97 -6.02 -11.07 -3.39
C TYR A 97 -6.85 -11.08 -2.11
N ARG A 98 -8.19 -11.00 -2.21
CA ARG A 98 -9.09 -11.09 -1.06
C ARG A 98 -9.02 -12.45 -0.35
N GLY A 99 -8.56 -13.49 -1.06
CA GLY A 99 -8.35 -14.85 -0.55
C GLY A 99 -7.01 -15.06 0.16
N TYR A 100 -6.05 -14.12 0.10
CA TYR A 100 -4.73 -14.28 0.71
C TYR A 100 -4.64 -13.60 2.09
N PRO A 101 -4.66 -14.36 3.21
CA PRO A 101 -4.72 -13.76 4.56
C PRO A 101 -3.46 -12.94 4.90
N VAL A 102 -2.32 -13.28 4.29
CA VAL A 102 -1.05 -12.54 4.45
C VAL A 102 -1.19 -11.07 4.08
N LEU A 103 -1.99 -10.75 3.04
CA LEU A 103 -2.17 -9.38 2.58
C LEU A 103 -2.99 -8.54 3.56
N ARG A 104 -3.94 -9.16 4.27
CA ARG A 104 -4.71 -8.48 5.34
C ARG A 104 -3.90 -8.31 6.62
N ARG A 105 -2.99 -9.24 6.92
CA ARG A 105 -2.10 -9.18 8.10
C ARG A 105 -0.92 -8.23 7.92
N HIS A 106 -0.55 -7.94 6.68
CA HIS A 106 0.59 -7.08 6.35
C HIS A 106 0.18 -5.98 5.34
N PRO A 107 -0.55 -4.94 5.77
CA PRO A 107 -1.06 -3.88 4.89
C PRO A 107 0.02 -3.15 4.08
N VAL A 108 1.25 -3.03 4.61
CA VAL A 108 2.39 -2.43 3.89
C VAL A 108 2.77 -3.25 2.65
N VAL A 109 2.73 -4.58 2.75
CA VAL A 109 2.99 -5.48 1.60
C VAL A 109 1.87 -5.33 0.57
N LEU A 110 0.61 -5.31 1.03
CA LEU A 110 -0.54 -5.08 0.18
C LEU A 110 -0.45 -3.74 -0.55
N ALA A 111 -0.07 -2.65 0.13
CA ALA A 111 0.10 -1.33 -0.48
C ALA A 111 1.15 -1.34 -1.59
N ARG A 112 2.28 -2.03 -1.36
CA ARG A 112 3.33 -2.19 -2.39
C ARG A 112 2.82 -2.94 -3.62
N PHE A 113 2.07 -4.03 -3.41
CA PHE A 113 1.51 -4.80 -4.52
C PHE A 113 0.42 -4.03 -5.27
N ALA A 114 -0.43 -3.28 -4.56
CA ALA A 114 -1.42 -2.40 -5.17
C ALA A 114 -0.75 -1.34 -6.04
N ALA A 115 0.36 -0.74 -5.58
CA ALA A 115 1.12 0.21 -6.36
C ALA A 115 1.65 -0.40 -7.67
N ASP A 116 2.24 -1.59 -7.60
CA ASP A 116 2.78 -2.29 -8.77
C ASP A 116 1.68 -2.72 -9.75
N PHE A 117 0.53 -3.17 -9.24
CA PHE A 117 -0.61 -3.57 -10.06
C PHE A 117 -1.25 -2.37 -10.78
N VAL A 118 -1.50 -1.25 -10.07
CA VAL A 118 -2.03 -0.02 -10.70
C VAL A 118 -1.05 0.55 -11.73
N GLU A 119 0.25 0.53 -11.45
CA GLU A 119 1.27 0.94 -12.43
C GLU A 119 1.25 0.04 -13.68
N GLY A 120 1.07 -1.28 -13.50
CA GLY A 120 0.86 -2.22 -14.60
C GLY A 120 -0.33 -1.86 -15.47
N GLN A 121 -1.46 -1.50 -14.86
CA GLN A 121 -2.67 -1.06 -15.57
C GLN A 121 -2.42 0.24 -16.35
N ILE A 122 -1.75 1.23 -15.75
CA ILE A 122 -1.39 2.49 -16.44
C ILE A 122 -0.55 2.20 -17.69
N ARG A 123 0.48 1.34 -17.58
CA ARG A 123 1.32 0.95 -18.73
C ARG A 123 0.49 0.26 -19.81
N SER A 124 -0.39 -0.65 -19.42
CA SER A 124 -1.29 -1.36 -20.33
C SER A 124 -2.23 -0.40 -21.07
N SER A 125 -2.83 0.57 -20.36
CA SER A 125 -3.73 1.56 -20.97
C SER A 125 -3.01 2.44 -21.98
N ARG A 126 -1.81 2.93 -21.64
CA ARG A 126 -0.97 3.71 -22.58
C ARG A 126 -0.60 2.92 -23.83
N GLN A 127 -0.21 1.66 -23.64
CA GLN A 127 0.08 0.76 -24.75
C GLN A 127 -1.15 0.58 -25.64
N ALA A 128 -2.31 0.28 -25.05
CA ALA A 128 -3.58 0.14 -25.77
C ALA A 128 -3.91 1.40 -26.58
N LEU A 129 -3.81 2.59 -25.98
CA LEU A 129 -4.04 3.87 -26.67
C LEU A 129 -3.11 4.06 -27.88
N SER A 130 -1.81 3.83 -27.70
CA SER A 130 -0.84 3.96 -28.79
C SER A 130 -1.06 3.00 -29.96
N GLN A 131 -1.70 1.85 -29.72
CA GLN A 131 -1.89 0.79 -30.70
C GLN A 131 -3.34 0.68 -31.20
N ALA A 132 -4.29 1.37 -30.56
CA ALA A 132 -5.73 1.24 -30.82
C ALA A 132 -6.07 1.43 -32.30
N ARG A 133 -5.62 2.54 -32.90
CA ARG A 133 -5.91 2.83 -34.31
C ARG A 133 -5.30 1.80 -35.26
N ALA A 134 -4.03 1.44 -35.05
CA ALA A 134 -3.34 0.49 -35.91
C ALA A 134 -3.96 -0.92 -35.86
N ASN A 135 -4.44 -1.34 -34.68
CA ASN A 135 -4.92 -2.70 -34.47
C ASN A 135 -6.42 -2.88 -34.73
N LEU A 136 -7.23 -1.80 -34.67
CA LEU A 136 -8.70 -1.90 -34.66
C LEU A 136 -9.39 -1.24 -35.86
N THR A 137 -8.71 -0.38 -36.64
CA THR A 137 -9.36 0.37 -37.74
C THR A 137 -10.07 -0.53 -38.76
N ASP A 138 -9.54 -1.72 -39.03
CA ASP A 138 -10.14 -2.66 -40.00
C ASP A 138 -11.32 -3.48 -39.42
N TYR A 139 -11.56 -3.40 -38.11
CA TYR A 139 -12.54 -4.23 -37.40
C TYR A 139 -13.73 -3.47 -36.85
N VAL A 140 -13.62 -2.15 -36.66
CA VAL A 140 -14.67 -1.32 -36.06
C VAL A 140 -14.84 0.00 -36.79
N GLU A 141 -16.03 0.57 -36.71
CA GLU A 141 -16.29 1.90 -37.26
C GLU A 141 -15.47 2.99 -36.53
N PRO A 142 -15.07 4.07 -37.23
CA PRO A 142 -14.25 5.13 -36.66
C PRO A 142 -14.85 5.75 -35.37
N GLN A 143 -16.17 5.92 -35.32
CA GLN A 143 -16.85 6.48 -34.14
C GLN A 143 -16.72 5.58 -32.90
N VAL A 144 -16.74 4.24 -33.09
CA VAL A 144 -16.55 3.27 -32.00
C VAL A 144 -15.11 3.32 -31.49
N LEU A 145 -14.15 3.43 -32.41
CA LEU A 145 -12.73 3.56 -32.08
C LEU A 145 -12.41 4.84 -31.31
N ASP A 146 -12.98 5.97 -31.72
CA ASP A 146 -12.82 7.24 -31.00
C ASP A 146 -13.45 7.17 -29.59
N SER A 147 -14.63 6.55 -29.47
CA SER A 147 -15.31 6.34 -28.18
C SER A 147 -14.48 5.45 -27.24
N ALA A 148 -13.90 4.36 -27.77
CA ALA A 148 -13.03 3.47 -27.00
C ALA A 148 -11.73 4.18 -26.56
N THR A 149 -11.15 5.01 -27.42
CA THR A 149 -9.95 5.80 -27.11
C THR A 149 -10.23 6.79 -25.98
N GLN A 150 -11.32 7.55 -26.05
CA GLN A 150 -11.73 8.49 -25.00
C GLN A 150 -11.96 7.80 -23.66
N MET A 151 -12.58 6.61 -23.67
CA MET A 151 -12.79 5.80 -22.47
C MET A 151 -11.45 5.35 -21.85
N LEU A 152 -10.50 4.89 -22.65
CA LEU A 152 -9.17 4.50 -22.17
C LEU A 152 -8.37 5.69 -21.63
N GLU A 153 -8.47 6.88 -22.24
CA GLU A 153 -7.85 8.12 -21.75
C GLU A 153 -8.40 8.51 -20.37
N ALA A 154 -9.73 8.46 -20.22
CA ALA A 154 -10.38 8.73 -18.94
C ALA A 154 -9.96 7.72 -17.86
N GLU A 155 -9.83 6.45 -18.22
CA GLU A 155 -9.39 5.39 -17.33
C GLU A 155 -7.91 5.54 -16.95
N GLU A 156 -7.01 5.85 -17.88
CA GLU A 156 -5.61 6.14 -17.55
C GLU A 156 -5.51 7.30 -16.55
N ALA A 157 -6.24 8.40 -16.81
CA ALA A 157 -6.25 9.55 -15.93
C ALA A 157 -6.77 9.19 -14.52
N ARG A 158 -7.79 8.32 -14.43
CA ARG A 158 -8.28 7.77 -13.15
C ARG A 158 -7.21 6.94 -12.47
N LEU A 159 -6.57 6.00 -13.17
CA LEU A 159 -5.53 5.13 -12.62
C LEU A 159 -4.33 5.93 -12.11
N VAL A 160 -3.92 6.99 -12.81
CA VAL A 160 -2.86 7.90 -12.34
C VAL A 160 -3.24 8.57 -11.01
N ARG A 161 -4.50 8.99 -10.83
CA ARG A 161 -4.99 9.52 -9.54
C ARG A 161 -4.96 8.45 -8.46
N VAL A 162 -5.47 7.24 -8.76
CA VAL A 162 -5.44 6.10 -7.83
C VAL A 162 -4.00 5.79 -7.41
N ARG A 163 -3.05 5.76 -8.34
CA ARG A 163 -1.63 5.50 -8.04
C ARG A 163 -1.05 6.49 -7.04
N ARG A 164 -1.40 7.78 -7.18
CA ARG A 164 -1.00 8.84 -6.22
C ARG A 164 -1.62 8.60 -4.84
N SER A 165 -2.91 8.28 -4.79
CA SER A 165 -3.60 7.92 -3.54
C SER A 165 -2.97 6.70 -2.86
N VAL A 166 -2.63 5.65 -3.63
CA VAL A 166 -1.94 4.45 -3.12
C VAL A 166 -0.59 4.83 -2.51
N ALA A 167 0.16 5.73 -3.14
CA ALA A 167 1.42 6.21 -2.58
C ALA A 167 1.22 6.87 -1.21
N LEU A 168 0.21 7.74 -1.06
CA LEU A 168 -0.07 8.40 0.22
C LEU A 168 -0.43 7.41 1.32
N VAL A 169 -1.26 6.41 0.99
CA VAL A 169 -1.65 5.35 1.95
C VAL A 169 -0.46 4.47 2.31
N GLU A 170 0.37 4.08 1.34
CA GLU A 170 1.60 3.32 1.59
C GLU A 170 2.53 4.07 2.56
N GLU A 171 2.67 5.37 2.37
CA GLU A 171 3.50 6.21 3.23
C GLU A 171 2.93 6.33 4.66
N ALA A 172 1.62 6.48 4.80
CA ALA A 172 0.94 6.44 6.10
C ALA A 172 1.20 5.11 6.81
N LEU A 173 1.05 3.99 6.10
CA LEU A 173 1.26 2.62 6.64
C LEU A 173 2.71 2.35 7.03
N ARG A 174 3.68 3.06 6.43
CA ARG A 174 5.09 3.04 6.82
C ARG A 174 5.40 3.94 8.03
N GLY A 175 4.39 4.61 8.60
CA GLY A 175 4.50 5.47 9.76
C GLY A 175 4.81 6.94 9.45
N LYS A 176 4.66 7.40 8.20
CA LYS A 176 4.78 8.84 7.91
C LYS A 176 3.58 9.60 8.47
N ILE A 177 3.85 10.66 9.21
CA ILE A 177 2.85 11.57 9.76
C ILE A 177 2.68 12.75 8.81
N PHE A 178 1.46 13.00 8.36
CA PHE A 178 1.14 14.16 7.52
C PHE A 178 0.77 15.35 8.40
N ILE A 179 1.51 16.45 8.26
CA ILE A 179 1.27 17.70 8.98
C ILE A 179 0.84 18.76 7.95
N ARG A 180 -0.24 19.50 8.24
CA ARG A 180 -0.66 20.62 7.41
C ARG A 180 0.44 21.69 7.42
N LYS A 181 1.00 21.99 6.25
CA LYS A 181 1.79 23.22 6.08
C LYS A 181 0.80 24.38 5.97
N LEU A 182 0.89 25.30 6.92
CA LEU A 182 0.23 26.61 6.89
C LEU A 182 1.00 27.55 5.96
#